data_AF-A0A6N3JWK9-F1
#
_entry.id   AF-A0A6N3JWK9-F1
#
_cell.length_a   1.000
_cell.length_b   1.000
_cell.length_c   1.000
_cell.angle_alpha   90.00
_cell.angle_beta   90.00
_cell.angle_gamma   90.00
#
_symmetry.space_group_name_H-M   'P 1'
#
loop_
_entity.id
_entity.type
_entity.pdbx_description
1 polymer ?
#
loop_
_entity_poly.entity_id
_entity_poly.type
_entity_poly.pdbx_seq_one_letter_code
_entity_poly.pdbx_strand_id
1 'polypeptide(L)'
;MSPAPDPFQHEVARAAMVTRAQPRDYIDVAAALGRYSRNDLVDLARRADPALTDEEFQDSLQRLDRLPDTVFTLYRLAPAEIRNLRHAFSDWPR
;
A
#
# COMPACT_ATOMS: atom_id res chain seq x y z
N MET A 1 3.24 -27.16 -1.91
CA MET A 1 2.59 -26.24 -2.85
C MET A 1 1.71 -25.33 -2.02
N SER A 2 2.20 -24.14 -1.64
CA SER A 2 1.36 -23.19 -0.89
C SER A 2 0.20 -22.76 -1.79
N PRO A 3 -1.03 -22.65 -1.27
CA PRO A 3 -2.15 -22.15 -2.07
C PRO A 3 -1.80 -20.74 -2.57
N ALA A 4 -2.14 -20.45 -3.83
CA ALA A 4 -2.06 -19.10 -4.36
C ALA A 4 -2.88 -18.17 -3.43
N PRO A 5 -2.35 -17.01 -3.04
CA PRO A 5 -3.08 -16.08 -2.18
C PRO A 5 -4.41 -15.70 -2.83
N ASP A 6 -5.48 -15.69 -2.03
CA ASP A 6 -6.84 -15.42 -2.46
C ASP A 6 -6.91 -14.01 -3.11
N PRO A 7 -7.38 -13.88 -4.37
CA PRO A 7 -7.50 -12.57 -5.02
C PRO A 7 -8.37 -11.58 -4.22
N PHE A 8 -9.34 -12.05 -3.43
CA PHE A 8 -10.21 -11.21 -2.61
C PHE A 8 -9.53 -10.67 -1.35
N GLN A 9 -8.47 -11.32 -0.84
CA GLN A 9 -7.69 -10.78 0.29
C GLN A 9 -6.97 -9.48 -0.07
N HIS A 10 -6.66 -9.27 -1.36
CA HIS A 10 -5.96 -8.08 -1.83
C HIS A 10 -6.88 -6.88 -2.15
N GLU A 11 -8.19 -7.09 -2.29
CA GLU A 11 -9.13 -5.99 -2.58
C GLU A 11 -9.42 -5.16 -1.33
N VAL A 12 -9.67 -5.82 -0.18
CA VAL A 12 -10.00 -5.15 1.09
C VAL A 12 -8.80 -4.40 1.68
N ALA A 13 -7.58 -4.92 1.52
CA ALA A 13 -6.36 -4.29 2.02
C ALA A 13 -6.06 -2.93 1.36
N ARG A 14 -6.54 -2.71 0.12
CA ARG A 14 -6.23 -1.51 -0.67
C ARG A 14 -7.14 -0.34 -0.36
N ALA A 15 -8.45 -0.57 -0.21
CA ALA A 15 -9.35 0.42 0.37
C ALA A 15 -8.95 0.74 1.83
N ALA A 16 -8.43 -0.25 2.57
CA ALA A 16 -7.90 -0.04 3.91
C ALA A 16 -6.64 0.87 3.93
N MET A 17 -5.74 0.79 2.94
CA MET A 17 -4.61 1.74 2.85
C MET A 17 -5.10 3.19 2.74
N VAL A 18 -6.13 3.42 1.95
CA VAL A 18 -6.65 4.77 1.71
C VAL A 18 -7.45 5.29 2.89
N THR A 19 -8.25 4.45 3.54
CA THR A 19 -9.15 4.85 4.63
C THR A 19 -8.55 4.72 6.04
N ARG A 20 -7.65 3.76 6.28
CA ARG A 20 -7.01 3.47 7.58
C ARG A 20 -5.52 3.78 7.62
N ALA A 21 -4.82 3.63 6.49
CA ALA A 21 -3.41 4.00 6.34
C ALA A 21 -2.48 3.42 7.44
N GLN A 22 -2.70 2.17 7.85
CA GLN A 22 -1.86 1.52 8.86
C GLN A 22 -0.53 1.06 8.22
N PRO A 23 0.57 0.95 8.99
CA PRO A 23 1.87 0.50 8.47
C PRO A 23 1.80 -0.81 7.66
N ARG A 24 0.97 -1.78 8.09
CA ARG A 24 0.76 -3.04 7.37
C ARG A 24 0.15 -2.86 5.97
N ASP A 25 -0.71 -1.86 5.81
CA ASP A 25 -1.42 -1.65 4.54
C ASP A 25 -0.41 -1.18 3.47
N TYR A 26 0.57 -0.36 3.85
CA TYR A 26 1.67 0.01 2.95
C TYR A 26 2.60 -1.17 2.61
N ILE A 27 2.84 -2.08 3.57
CA ILE A 27 3.64 -3.29 3.33
C ILE A 27 2.92 -4.17 2.29
N ASP A 28 1.62 -4.39 2.46
CA ASP A 28 0.82 -5.21 1.54
C ASP A 28 0.73 -4.58 0.15
N VAL A 29 0.55 -3.26 0.07
CA VAL A 29 0.52 -2.54 -1.23
C VAL A 29 1.90 -2.53 -1.90
N ALA A 30 2.99 -2.36 -1.16
CA ALA A 30 4.35 -2.46 -1.71
C ALA A 30 4.63 -3.86 -2.29
N ALA A 31 4.19 -4.91 -1.61
CA ALA A 31 4.30 -6.28 -2.13
C ALA A 31 3.44 -6.50 -3.39
N ALA A 32 2.29 -5.82 -3.49
CA ALA A 32 1.43 -5.87 -4.66
C ALA A 32 1.98 -5.10 -5.87
N LEU A 33 2.68 -3.97 -5.64
CA LEU A 33 3.33 -3.19 -6.71
C LEU A 33 4.43 -3.95 -7.45
N GLY A 34 4.97 -5.01 -6.86
CA GLY A 34 5.85 -5.94 -7.57
C GLY A 34 5.16 -6.80 -8.64
N ARG A 35 3.81 -6.83 -8.65
CA ARG A 35 3.00 -7.65 -9.58
C ARG A 35 1.97 -6.85 -10.39
N TYR A 36 1.53 -5.71 -9.87
CA TYR A 36 0.49 -4.88 -10.44
C TYR A 36 1.03 -3.47 -10.67
N SER A 37 0.63 -2.85 -11.77
CA SER A 37 0.95 -1.44 -11.98
C SER A 37 0.17 -0.57 -11.01
N ARG A 38 0.66 0.66 -10.79
CA ARG A 38 -0.02 1.70 -10.02
C ARG A 38 -1.49 1.87 -10.42
N ASN A 39 -1.76 1.91 -11.73
CA ASN A 39 -3.10 2.12 -12.25
C ASN A 39 -4.00 0.91 -11.97
N ASP A 40 -3.47 -0.32 -12.08
CA ASP A 40 -4.22 -1.53 -11.70
C ASP A 40 -4.65 -1.48 -10.23
N LEU A 41 -3.77 -0.98 -9.35
CA LEU A 41 -4.06 -0.85 -7.93
C LEU A 41 -5.13 0.21 -7.63
N VAL A 42 -5.08 1.36 -8.32
CA VAL A 42 -6.11 2.41 -8.20
C VAL A 42 -7.46 1.87 -8.71
N ASP A 43 -7.47 1.19 -9.84
CA ASP A 43 -8.69 0.60 -10.41
C ASP A 43 -9.28 -0.48 -9.49
N LEU A 44 -8.43 -1.31 -8.87
CA LEU A 44 -8.85 -2.30 -7.87
C LEU A 44 -9.45 -1.62 -6.63
N ALA A 45 -8.82 -0.56 -6.12
CA ALA A 45 -9.32 0.18 -4.97
C ALA A 45 -10.66 0.87 -5.26
N ARG A 46 -10.82 1.49 -6.44
CA ARG A 46 -12.09 2.11 -6.87
C ARG A 46 -13.21 1.10 -7.13
N ARG A 47 -12.88 -0.13 -7.53
CA ARG A 47 -13.88 -1.22 -7.62
C ARG A 47 -14.43 -1.59 -6.24
N ALA A 48 -13.57 -1.58 -5.22
CA ALA A 48 -13.97 -1.87 -3.84
C ALA A 48 -14.73 -0.69 -3.20
N ASP A 49 -14.28 0.54 -3.45
CA ASP A 49 -14.91 1.76 -2.99
C ASP A 49 -14.89 2.84 -4.09
N PRO A 50 -15.99 3.01 -4.83
CA PRO A 50 -16.10 4.00 -5.90
C PRO A 50 -16.05 5.45 -5.43
N ALA A 51 -16.21 5.71 -4.12
CA ALA A 51 -16.16 7.07 -3.57
C ALA A 51 -14.72 7.58 -3.37
N LEU A 52 -13.72 6.70 -3.48
CA LEU A 52 -12.32 7.07 -3.31
C LEU A 52 -11.87 8.10 -4.34
N THR A 53 -11.39 9.22 -3.81
CA THR A 53 -10.87 10.35 -4.58
C THR A 53 -9.35 10.25 -4.74
N ASP A 54 -8.82 10.90 -5.78
CA ASP A 54 -7.37 10.98 -5.97
C ASP A 54 -6.67 11.71 -4.81
N GLU A 55 -7.35 12.68 -4.19
CA GLU A 55 -6.87 13.42 -3.02
C GLU A 55 -6.66 12.48 -1.82
N GLU A 56 -7.57 11.54 -1.56
CA GLU A 56 -7.41 10.56 -0.49
C GLU A 56 -6.20 9.63 -0.70
N PHE A 57 -5.86 9.31 -1.97
CA PHE A 57 -4.62 8.59 -2.27
C PHE A 57 -3.38 9.44 -1.97
N GLN A 58 -3.37 10.71 -2.38
CA GLN A 58 -2.27 11.64 -2.08
C GLN A 58 -2.05 11.77 -0.57
N ASP A 59 -3.15 11.97 0.16
CA ASP A 59 -3.19 12.07 1.61
C ASP A 59 -2.63 10.83 2.31
N SER A 60 -2.93 9.63 1.80
CA SER A 60 -2.34 8.37 2.31
C SER A 60 -0.83 8.35 2.10
N LEU A 61 -0.35 8.75 0.93
CA LEU A 61 1.09 8.80 0.64
C LEU A 61 1.84 9.82 1.50
N GLN A 62 1.24 10.98 1.77
CA GLN A 62 1.79 11.96 2.70
C GLN A 62 1.85 11.41 4.14
N ARG A 63 0.90 10.56 4.55
CA ARG A 63 0.98 9.85 5.84
C ARG A 63 2.15 8.88 5.87
N LEU A 64 2.38 8.11 4.79
CA LEU A 64 3.56 7.23 4.68
C LEU A 64 4.87 8.00 4.90
N ASP A 65 5.01 9.19 4.32
CA ASP A 65 6.22 10.00 4.44
C ASP A 65 6.47 10.50 5.87
N ARG A 66 5.41 10.63 6.68
CA ARG A 66 5.47 11.08 8.08
C ARG A 66 5.67 9.93 9.07
N LEU A 67 5.47 8.68 8.66
CA LEU A 67 5.65 7.51 9.53
C LEU A 67 7.14 7.28 9.85
N PRO A 68 7.54 7.16 11.12
CA PRO A 68 8.93 6.85 11.45
C PRO A 68 9.23 5.39 11.14
N ASP A 69 10.45 5.08 10.72
CA ASP A 69 10.85 3.72 10.35
C ASP A 69 10.63 2.68 11.46
N THR A 70 10.64 3.12 12.73
CA THR A 70 10.35 2.28 13.90
C THR A 70 8.97 1.63 13.87
N VAL A 71 7.98 2.19 13.16
CA VAL A 71 6.67 1.53 13.02
C VAL A 71 6.74 0.30 12.12
N PHE A 72 7.68 0.27 11.16
CA PHE A 72 7.88 -0.86 10.25
C PHE A 72 8.79 -1.92 10.86
N THR A 73 9.71 -1.54 11.75
CA THR A 73 10.53 -2.52 12.48
C THR A 73 9.69 -3.40 13.41
N LEU A 74 8.53 -2.94 13.89
CA LEU A 74 7.55 -3.77 14.61
C LEU A 74 7.03 -4.94 13.76
N TYR A 75 7.05 -4.80 12.44
CA TYR A 75 6.73 -5.84 11.46
C TYR A 75 7.98 -6.61 11.01
N ARG A 76 9.12 -6.42 11.69
CA ARG A 76 10.41 -7.07 11.44
C ARG A 76 11.06 -6.71 10.09
N LEU A 77 10.68 -5.59 9.48
CA LEU A 77 11.39 -5.08 8.30
C LEU A 77 12.76 -4.52 8.72
N ALA A 78 13.80 -4.94 8.00
CA ALA A 78 15.13 -4.35 8.07
C ALA A 78 15.17 -2.98 7.39
N PRO A 79 16.13 -2.09 7.72
CA PRO A 79 16.22 -0.75 7.12
C PRO A 79 16.26 -0.75 5.58
N ALA A 80 16.89 -1.75 4.97
CA ALA A 80 16.93 -1.89 3.52
C ALA A 80 15.53 -2.22 2.93
N GLU A 81 14.74 -3.04 3.61
CA GLU A 81 13.37 -3.39 3.20
C GLU A 81 12.43 -2.19 3.36
N ILE A 82 12.60 -1.39 4.41
CA ILE A 82 11.84 -0.14 4.60
C ILE A 82 12.13 0.85 3.48
N ARG A 83 13.41 1.00 3.08
CA ARG A 83 13.78 1.84 1.94
C ARG A 83 13.15 1.33 0.63
N ASN A 84 13.16 0.02 0.40
CA ASN A 84 12.54 -0.56 -0.78
C ASN A 84 11.01 -0.38 -0.78
N LEU A 85 10.37 -0.52 0.39
CA LEU A 85 8.96 -0.23 0.58
C LEU A 85 8.66 1.21 0.18
N ARG A 86 9.40 2.19 0.71
CA ARG A 86 9.19 3.61 0.36
C ARG A 86 9.43 3.89 -1.13
N HIS A 87 10.47 3.26 -1.69
CA HIS A 87 10.78 3.38 -3.11
C HIS A 87 9.67 2.81 -4.01
N ALA A 88 8.93 1.79 -3.58
CA ALA A 88 7.81 1.27 -4.36
C ALA A 88 6.73 2.35 -4.62
N PHE A 89 6.65 3.36 -3.76
CA PHE A 89 5.70 4.47 -3.89
C PHE A 89 6.30 5.74 -4.53
N SER A 90 7.53 5.70 -5.08
CA SER A 90 8.18 6.90 -5.64
C SER A 90 7.46 7.46 -6.88
N ASP A 91 6.77 6.59 -7.61
CA ASP A 91 6.17 6.90 -8.91
C ASP A 91 4.74 7.45 -8.79
N TRP A 92 4.23 7.59 -7.56
CA TRP A 92 2.98 8.32 -7.32
C TRP A 92 3.23 9.82 -7.15
N PRO A 93 2.30 10.66 -7.65
CA PRO A 93 2.26 12.06 -7.24
C PRO A 93 2.08 12.17 -5.72
N ARG A 94 2.55 13.28 -5.14
CA ARG A 94 2.50 13.59 -3.70
C ARG A 94 1.71 14.87 -3.44
#